data_AF-A0AA41S0E8-F1
#
_entry.id   AF-A0AA41S0E8-F1
#
_cell.length_a   1.000
_cell.length_b   1.000
_cell.length_c   1.000
_cell.angle_alpha   90.00
_cell.angle_beta   90.00
_cell.angle_gamma   90.00
#
_symmetry.space_group_name_H-M   'P 1'
#
loop_
_entity.id
_entity.type
_entity.pdbx_description
1 polymer ?
#
loop_
_entity_poly.entity_id
_entity_poly.type
_entity_poly.pdbx_seq_one_letter_code
_entity_poly.pdbx_strand_id
1 'polypeptide(L)'
;IPTCWISWFICSTSQRYKCRNCEVCMGKYFCTKCKFFDDDVSKNKYHCDGCGICRTGGEQNFFHCYKYGISVLPCGHTLHLDCLKEMETHFQFSCPVCSNSVCDMSSVWEQLDQEVAFTPMPEIYQNKMVWILCNDCGTTSEVHFYVVAHKCLSCNSYNVAEAKLTPLEKKKKVGFRVSTHLLEMPGKHFSLYNMSILNQMLLHFENFG
;
A
#
# COMPACT_ATOMS: atom_id res chain seq x y z
N ILE A 1 29.89 -14.51 26.68
CA ILE A 1 28.87 -13.45 26.46
C ILE A 1 27.70 -13.78 27.36
N PRO A 2 27.29 -12.94 28.32
CA PRO A 2 26.17 -13.28 29.19
C PRO A 2 24.90 -13.34 28.33
N THR A 3 24.30 -14.52 28.25
CA THR A 3 23.07 -14.73 27.49
C THR A 3 21.90 -14.11 28.25
N CYS A 4 21.18 -13.20 27.60
CA CYS A 4 19.97 -12.61 28.18
C CYS A 4 18.83 -13.64 28.11
N TRP A 5 18.24 -13.97 29.26
CA TRP A 5 17.10 -14.89 29.36
C TRP A 5 15.82 -14.13 29.71
N ILE A 6 14.69 -14.56 29.16
CA ILE A 6 13.38 -13.98 29.47
C ILE A 6 12.84 -14.66 30.73
N SER A 7 12.41 -13.87 31.72
CA SER A 7 11.72 -14.36 32.91
C SER A 7 10.44 -13.57 33.15
N TRP A 8 9.38 -14.28 33.55
CA TRP A 8 8.11 -13.68 33.97
C TRP A 8 8.29 -12.91 35.29
N PHE A 9 8.11 -11.60 35.27
CA PHE A 9 8.07 -10.77 36.49
C PHE A 9 7.05 -9.64 36.34
N ILE A 10 6.24 -9.38 37.37
CA ILE A 10 5.23 -8.32 37.36
C ILE A 10 5.94 -6.97 37.47
N CYS A 11 5.80 -6.11 36.44
CA CYS A 11 6.27 -4.72 36.49
C CYS A 11 5.10 -3.80 36.81
N SER A 12 4.94 -3.47 38.09
CA SER A 12 4.19 -2.37 38.73
C SER A 12 2.75 -2.03 38.29
N THR A 13 2.23 -2.43 37.13
CA THR A 13 0.85 -2.16 36.68
C THR A 13 0.40 -2.98 35.45
N SER A 14 1.27 -3.76 34.80
CA SER A 14 0.83 -4.72 33.77
C SER A 14 1.77 -5.93 33.68
N GLN A 15 1.27 -7.09 33.23
CA GLN A 15 2.07 -8.31 33.01
C GLN A 15 3.09 -8.07 31.88
N ARG A 16 4.28 -7.56 32.22
CA ARG A 16 5.38 -7.26 31.28
C ARG A 16 6.51 -8.26 31.47
N TYR A 17 7.25 -8.56 30.42
CA TYR A 17 8.40 -9.47 30.48
C TYR A 17 9.69 -8.67 30.62
N LYS A 18 10.55 -9.08 31.55
CA LYS A 18 11.87 -8.46 31.75
C LYS A 18 12.98 -9.46 31.43
N CYS A 19 14.08 -8.90 30.93
CA CYS A 19 15.38 -9.56 30.88
C CYS A 19 15.82 -9.96 32.29
N ARG A 20 16.11 -11.24 32.55
CA ARG A 20 16.59 -11.67 33.87
C ARG A 20 17.97 -11.12 34.24
N ASN A 21 18.82 -10.93 33.23
CA ASN A 21 20.20 -10.49 33.42
C ASN A 21 20.35 -8.97 33.49
N CYS A 22 19.50 -8.24 32.76
CA CYS A 22 19.64 -6.82 32.53
C CYS A 22 18.42 -6.00 33.02
N GLU A 23 17.38 -6.66 33.50
CA GLU A 23 16.13 -6.08 34.04
C GLU A 23 15.34 -5.15 33.10
N VAL A 24 15.79 -5.00 31.86
CA VAL A 24 15.09 -4.21 30.83
C VAL A 24 13.77 -4.89 30.45
N CYS A 25 12.69 -4.10 30.40
CA CYS A 25 11.40 -4.51 29.86
C CYS A 25 11.53 -4.77 28.36
N MET A 26 11.12 -5.96 27.91
CA MET A 26 11.23 -6.39 26.51
C MET A 26 10.14 -5.81 25.60
N GLY A 27 9.05 -5.32 26.18
CA GLY A 27 7.90 -4.81 25.44
C GLY A 27 6.84 -4.28 26.40
N LYS A 28 6.15 -3.20 26.03
CA LYS A 28 4.94 -2.74 26.74
C LYS A 28 3.72 -3.60 26.40
N TYR A 29 3.67 -4.13 25.18
CA TYR A 29 2.76 -5.16 24.72
C TYR A 29 3.50 -6.48 24.57
N PHE A 30 2.87 -7.57 24.97
CA PHE A 30 3.33 -8.91 24.70
C PHE A 30 2.18 -9.83 24.30
N CYS A 31 2.33 -10.51 23.18
CA CYS A 31 1.44 -11.60 22.80
C CYS A 31 2.01 -12.94 23.28
N THR A 32 1.30 -13.59 24.21
CA THR A 32 1.68 -14.91 24.73
C THR A 32 1.60 -16.03 23.71
N LYS A 33 0.74 -15.88 22.68
CA LYS A 33 0.53 -16.86 21.61
C LYS A 33 1.64 -16.75 20.55
N CYS A 34 1.90 -15.56 20.03
CA CYS A 34 2.92 -15.33 18.99
C CYS A 34 4.34 -15.11 19.54
N LYS A 35 4.52 -15.00 20.86
CA LYS A 35 5.78 -14.58 21.51
C LYS A 35 6.32 -13.24 20.95
N PHE A 36 5.41 -12.34 20.62
CA PHE A 36 5.69 -11.05 20.00
C PHE A 36 5.73 -9.94 21.04
N PHE A 37 6.75 -9.08 20.96
CA PHE A 37 6.97 -7.95 21.86
C PHE A 37 6.90 -6.64 21.07
N ASP A 38 6.27 -5.61 21.64
CA ASP A 38 6.24 -4.27 21.04
C ASP A 38 6.10 -3.20 22.13
N ASP A 39 6.83 -2.10 22.02
CA ASP A 39 6.81 -1.00 22.99
C ASP A 39 5.72 0.05 22.73
N ASP A 40 5.13 0.06 21.54
CA ASP A 40 4.18 1.09 21.14
C ASP A 40 2.72 0.70 21.45
N VAL A 41 2.28 0.93 22.68
CA VAL A 41 0.89 0.65 23.07
C VAL A 41 -0.15 1.47 22.30
N SER A 42 0.22 2.56 21.64
CA SER A 42 -0.73 3.43 20.92
C SER A 42 -1.36 2.75 19.70
N LYS A 43 -0.68 1.73 19.14
CA LYS A 43 -1.21 0.96 18.00
C LYS A 43 -2.33 0.00 18.40
N ASN A 44 -2.72 -0.09 19.68
CA ASN A 44 -3.79 -0.96 20.18
C ASN A 44 -3.68 -2.39 19.63
N LYS A 45 -2.55 -3.04 19.89
CA LYS A 45 -2.28 -4.41 19.42
C LYS A 45 -3.22 -5.41 20.08
N TYR A 46 -3.65 -6.41 19.33
CA TYR A 46 -4.41 -7.55 19.83
C TYR A 46 -4.06 -8.82 19.04
N HIS A 47 -4.26 -9.98 19.64
CA HIS A 47 -4.08 -11.26 18.94
C HIS A 47 -5.43 -11.70 18.37
N CYS A 48 -5.50 -12.01 17.08
CA CYS A 48 -6.71 -12.53 16.46
C CYS A 48 -6.61 -14.06 16.39
N ASP A 49 -7.39 -14.76 17.22
CA ASP A 49 -7.37 -16.22 17.32
C ASP A 49 -7.78 -16.92 16.02
N GLY A 50 -8.76 -16.38 15.29
CA GLY A 50 -9.16 -16.94 14.00
C GLY A 50 -8.07 -16.84 12.93
N CYS A 51 -7.16 -15.87 13.03
CA CYS A 51 -6.05 -15.72 12.07
C CYS A 51 -4.72 -16.30 12.57
N GLY A 52 -4.56 -16.52 13.88
CA GLY A 52 -3.30 -16.94 14.50
C GLY A 52 -2.19 -15.87 14.49
N ILE A 53 -2.51 -14.59 14.24
CA ILE A 53 -1.53 -13.49 14.15
C ILE A 53 -1.93 -12.27 15.01
N CYS A 54 -0.93 -11.48 15.40
CA CYS A 54 -1.15 -10.18 16.03
C CYS A 54 -1.58 -9.12 15.00
N ARG A 55 -2.60 -8.34 15.34
CA ARG A 55 -3.11 -7.21 14.55
C ARG A 55 -3.01 -5.92 15.36
N THR A 56 -3.22 -4.78 14.70
CA THR A 56 -3.21 -3.43 15.31
C THR A 56 -4.57 -2.76 15.12
N GLY A 57 -4.85 -1.72 15.89
CA GLY A 57 -6.04 -0.88 15.78
C GLY A 57 -7.18 -1.21 16.75
N GLY A 58 -7.01 -2.18 17.66
CA GLY A 58 -7.96 -2.56 18.70
C GLY A 58 -8.98 -3.61 18.24
N GLU A 59 -9.13 -4.68 19.02
CA GLU A 59 -9.98 -5.83 18.68
C GLU A 59 -11.43 -5.44 18.42
N GLN A 60 -11.95 -4.48 19.19
CA GLN A 60 -13.34 -4.00 19.07
C GLN A 60 -13.66 -3.31 17.74
N ASN A 61 -12.64 -2.91 16.98
CA ASN A 61 -12.81 -2.20 15.71
C ASN A 61 -12.83 -3.15 14.50
N PHE A 62 -12.58 -4.44 14.70
CA PHE A 62 -12.46 -5.40 13.63
C PHE A 62 -13.23 -6.68 13.95
N PHE A 63 -13.82 -7.28 12.92
CA PHE A 63 -14.39 -8.62 13.03
C PHE A 63 -13.56 -9.60 12.20
N HIS A 64 -13.53 -10.85 12.64
CA HIS A 64 -12.91 -11.94 11.88
C HIS A 64 -13.92 -12.57 10.93
N CYS A 65 -13.55 -12.74 9.66
CA CYS A 65 -14.34 -13.48 8.69
C CYS A 65 -13.85 -14.93 8.60
N TYR A 66 -14.68 -15.88 9.03
CA TYR A 66 -14.38 -17.31 8.95
C TYR A 66 -14.70 -17.93 7.59
N LYS A 67 -15.36 -17.18 6.70
CA LYS A 67 -15.86 -17.70 5.42
C LYS A 67 -14.78 -17.80 4.35
N TYR A 68 -13.87 -16.83 4.31
CA TYR A 68 -12.90 -16.69 3.23
C TYR A 68 -11.49 -16.73 3.79
N GLY A 69 -10.58 -17.39 3.08
CA GLY A 69 -9.16 -17.34 3.40
C GLY A 69 -8.61 -15.91 3.23
N ILE A 70 -7.50 -15.62 3.91
CA ILE A 70 -6.82 -14.32 3.85
C ILE A 70 -5.53 -14.41 3.03
N SER A 71 -5.20 -13.31 2.37
CA SER A 71 -3.89 -13.02 1.79
C SER A 71 -3.25 -11.85 2.54
N VAL A 72 -1.93 -11.86 2.67
CA VAL A 72 -1.15 -10.74 3.19
C VAL A 72 -0.56 -10.00 2.00
N LEU A 73 -0.99 -8.75 1.81
CA LEU A 73 -0.50 -7.90 0.72
C LEU A 73 0.95 -7.44 0.99
N PRO A 74 1.71 -7.00 -0.03
CA PRO A 74 3.08 -6.50 0.16
C PRO A 74 3.20 -5.35 1.17
N CYS A 75 2.14 -4.53 1.31
CA CYS A 75 2.06 -3.46 2.30
C CYS A 75 1.77 -3.95 3.74
N GLY A 76 1.65 -5.25 3.97
CA GLY A 76 1.37 -5.88 5.26
C GLY A 76 -0.11 -5.90 5.67
N HIS A 77 -1.01 -5.27 4.91
CA HIS A 77 -2.45 -5.36 5.14
C HIS A 77 -3.00 -6.70 4.66
N THR A 78 -4.02 -7.21 5.36
CA THR A 78 -4.69 -8.46 4.99
C THR A 78 -5.95 -8.19 4.18
N LEU A 79 -6.19 -8.99 3.14
CA LEU A 79 -7.43 -8.98 2.35
C LEU A 79 -7.92 -10.43 2.19
N HIS A 80 -9.21 -10.66 1.93
CA HIS A 80 -9.66 -12.00 1.54
C HIS A 80 -9.06 -12.42 0.19
N LEU A 81 -8.76 -13.71 0.03
CA LEU A 81 -8.27 -14.28 -1.22
C LEU A 81 -9.26 -14.03 -2.37
N ASP A 82 -10.54 -14.26 -2.13
CA ASP A 82 -11.58 -14.06 -3.14
C ASP A 82 -11.74 -12.59 -3.50
N CYS A 83 -11.69 -11.68 -2.52
CA CYS A 83 -11.70 -10.24 -2.80
C CYS A 83 -10.44 -9.78 -3.54
N LEU A 84 -9.28 -10.40 -3.29
CA LEU A 84 -8.06 -10.10 -4.05
C LEU A 84 -8.21 -10.53 -5.52
N LYS A 85 -8.81 -11.69 -5.78
CA LYS A 85 -9.14 -12.14 -7.14
C LYS A 85 -10.16 -11.23 -7.82
N GLU A 86 -11.20 -10.80 -7.11
CA GLU A 86 -12.17 -9.83 -7.63
C GLU A 86 -11.52 -8.47 -7.94
N MET A 87 -10.57 -8.04 -7.12
CA MET A 87 -9.80 -6.83 -7.43
C MET A 87 -9.04 -6.95 -8.75
N GLU A 88 -8.46 -8.11 -9.03
CA GLU A 88 -7.78 -8.41 -10.28
C GLU A 88 -8.74 -8.37 -11.48
N THR A 89 -9.91 -9.01 -11.39
CA THR A 89 -10.91 -8.99 -12.48
C THR A 89 -11.46 -7.59 -12.78
N HIS A 90 -11.40 -6.69 -11.80
CA HIS A 90 -11.82 -5.29 -11.93
C HIS A 90 -10.66 -4.32 -12.15
N PHE A 91 -9.44 -4.81 -12.39
CA PHE A 91 -8.23 -4.00 -12.61
C PHE A 91 -7.92 -3.01 -11.48
N GLN A 92 -8.21 -3.40 -10.23
CA GLN A 92 -7.97 -2.59 -9.03
C GLN A 92 -6.72 -3.08 -8.29
N PHE A 93 -5.57 -2.51 -8.63
CA PHE A 93 -4.28 -2.95 -8.06
C PHE A 93 -3.80 -2.12 -6.87
N SER A 94 -4.68 -1.27 -6.31
CA SER A 94 -4.37 -0.45 -5.13
C SER A 94 -4.97 -1.06 -3.87
N CYS A 95 -4.17 -1.19 -2.81
CA CYS A 95 -4.62 -1.67 -1.51
C CYS A 95 -5.77 -0.78 -1.00
N PRO A 96 -6.92 -1.35 -0.61
CA PRO A 96 -8.06 -0.55 -0.16
C PRO A 96 -7.82 0.14 1.19
N VAL A 97 -6.81 -0.29 1.95
CA VAL A 97 -6.48 0.27 3.27
C VAL A 97 -5.48 1.42 3.18
N CYS A 98 -4.48 1.31 2.30
CA CYS A 98 -3.35 2.25 2.27
C CYS A 98 -2.95 2.74 0.87
N SER A 99 -3.64 2.30 -0.18
CA SER A 99 -3.41 2.68 -1.58
C SER A 99 -2.07 2.26 -2.19
N ASN A 100 -1.21 1.53 -1.47
CA ASN A 100 -0.02 0.90 -2.04
C ASN A 100 -0.41 -0.16 -3.08
N SER A 101 0.43 -0.34 -4.09
CA SER A 101 0.28 -1.39 -5.10
C SER A 101 0.23 -2.77 -4.43
N VAL A 102 -0.70 -3.63 -4.85
CA VAL A 102 -0.91 -4.96 -4.26
C VAL A 102 -0.06 -6.06 -4.89
N CYS A 103 0.51 -5.79 -6.06
CA CYS A 103 1.38 -6.68 -6.83
C CYS A 103 2.51 -5.88 -7.50
N ASP A 104 3.41 -6.58 -8.19
CA ASP A 104 4.41 -5.91 -9.05
C ASP A 104 3.71 -5.24 -10.23
N MET A 105 4.01 -3.97 -10.43
CA MET A 105 3.43 -3.12 -11.47
C MET A 105 4.49 -2.63 -12.48
N SER A 106 5.73 -3.14 -12.40
CA SER A 106 6.87 -2.66 -13.19
C SER A 106 6.59 -2.66 -14.69
N SER A 107 5.99 -3.72 -15.23
CA SER A 107 5.64 -3.82 -16.66
C SER A 107 4.60 -2.77 -17.08
N VAL A 108 3.66 -2.43 -16.19
CA VAL A 108 2.64 -1.39 -16.44
C VAL A 108 3.28 -0.01 -16.42
N TRP A 109 4.24 0.21 -15.51
CA TRP A 109 5.00 1.45 -15.46
C TRP A 109 5.86 1.67 -16.71
N GLU A 110 6.46 0.61 -17.25
CA GLU A 110 7.22 0.67 -18.50
C GLU A 110 6.33 1.04 -19.70
N GLN A 111 5.09 0.54 -19.75
CA GLN A 111 4.12 0.96 -20.78
C GLN A 111 3.72 2.44 -20.62
N LEU A 112 3.54 2.92 -19.39
CA LEU A 112 3.26 4.33 -19.14
C LEU A 112 4.45 5.22 -19.53
N ASP A 113 5.69 4.77 -19.33
CA ASP A 113 6.88 5.47 -19.81
C ASP A 113 6.84 5.67 -21.33
N GLN A 114 6.46 4.62 -22.08
CA GLN A 114 6.31 4.70 -23.53
C GLN A 114 5.21 5.69 -23.94
N GLU A 115 4.02 5.60 -23.33
CA GLU A 115 2.90 6.48 -23.65
C GLU A 115 3.22 7.96 -23.36
N VAL A 116 3.92 8.23 -22.27
CA VAL A 116 4.41 9.57 -21.93
C VAL A 116 5.40 10.09 -22.97
N ALA A 117 6.27 9.21 -23.51
CA ALA A 117 7.21 9.58 -24.56
C ALA A 117 6.51 9.85 -25.91
N PHE A 118 5.45 9.09 -26.23
CA PHE A 118 4.67 9.27 -27.46
C PHE A 118 3.70 10.46 -27.42
N THR A 119 3.35 10.95 -26.23
CA THR A 119 2.42 12.07 -26.04
C THR A 119 3.16 13.32 -25.54
N PRO A 120 3.76 14.13 -26.44
CA PRO A 120 4.47 15.35 -26.04
C PRO A 120 3.53 16.34 -25.34
N MET A 121 4.09 17.10 -24.40
CA MET A 121 3.34 18.06 -23.60
C MET A 121 2.78 19.19 -24.46
N PRO A 122 1.48 19.52 -24.37
CA PRO A 122 0.94 20.74 -24.97
C PRO A 122 1.64 21.99 -24.41
N GLU A 123 1.85 23.01 -25.25
CA GLU A 123 2.57 24.25 -24.90
C GLU A 123 2.03 24.90 -23.62
N ILE A 124 0.70 24.89 -23.41
CA ILE A 124 0.04 25.46 -22.23
C ILE A 124 0.46 24.82 -20.90
N TYR A 125 1.05 23.63 -20.93
CA TYR A 125 1.47 22.87 -19.75
C TYR A 125 2.98 22.61 -19.70
N GLN A 126 3.76 23.07 -20.68
CA GLN A 126 5.15 22.69 -20.86
C GLN A 126 6.05 23.02 -19.65
N ASN A 127 5.75 24.09 -18.92
CA ASN A 127 6.47 24.51 -17.71
C ASN A 127 5.65 24.33 -16.43
N LYS A 128 4.54 23.59 -16.48
CA LYS A 128 3.69 23.37 -15.32
C LYS A 128 4.34 22.31 -14.44
N MET A 129 4.63 22.67 -13.19
CA MET A 129 5.13 21.76 -12.16
C MET A 129 4.00 21.40 -11.19
N VAL A 130 4.01 20.17 -10.68
CA VAL A 130 3.05 19.69 -9.68
C VAL A 130 3.76 18.88 -8.60
N TRP A 131 3.22 18.97 -7.39
CA TRP A 131 3.68 18.17 -6.26
C TRP A 131 2.91 16.85 -6.23
N ILE A 132 3.64 15.75 -6.10
CA ILE A 132 3.08 14.41 -6.02
C ILE A 132 3.51 13.72 -4.73
N LEU A 133 2.66 12.84 -4.21
CA LEU A 133 2.95 11.89 -3.14
C LEU A 133 2.88 10.48 -3.74
N CYS A 134 3.98 9.74 -3.69
CA CYS A 134 3.97 8.35 -4.13
C CYS A 134 3.31 7.46 -3.07
N ASN A 135 2.30 6.68 -3.48
CA ASN A 135 1.63 5.75 -2.58
C ASN A 135 2.53 4.57 -2.23
N ASP A 136 3.42 4.14 -3.14
CA ASP A 136 4.27 2.96 -2.93
C ASP A 136 5.46 3.25 -2.00
N CYS A 137 6.26 4.29 -2.26
CA CYS A 137 7.42 4.61 -1.43
C CYS A 137 7.17 5.70 -0.38
N GLY A 138 6.04 6.42 -0.46
CA GLY A 138 5.73 7.52 0.47
C GLY A 138 6.48 8.83 0.21
N THR A 139 7.41 8.86 -0.75
CA THR A 139 8.17 10.09 -1.08
C THR A 139 7.26 11.13 -1.72
N THR A 140 7.43 12.39 -1.29
CA THR A 140 6.86 13.56 -1.95
C THR A 140 7.93 14.16 -2.87
N SER A 141 7.57 14.47 -4.11
CA SER A 141 8.47 15.11 -5.09
C SER A 141 7.73 16.12 -5.95
N GLU A 142 8.44 17.11 -6.44
CA GLU A 142 7.95 18.05 -7.47
C GLU A 142 8.36 17.53 -8.85
N VAL A 143 7.41 17.40 -9.77
CA VAL A 143 7.63 16.85 -11.11
C VAL A 143 6.94 17.71 -12.16
N HIS A 144 7.37 17.59 -13.42
CA HIS A 144 6.64 18.19 -14.54
C HIS A 144 5.25 17.56 -14.63
N PHE A 145 4.24 18.39 -14.87
CA PHE A 145 2.88 17.94 -15.07
C PHE A 145 2.79 17.18 -16.38
N TYR A 146 2.30 15.95 -16.32
CA TYR A 146 2.01 15.14 -17.49
C TYR A 146 0.53 14.77 -17.54
N VAL A 147 -0.12 15.05 -18.68
CA VAL A 147 -1.56 14.79 -18.88
C VAL A 147 -1.89 13.31 -18.73
N VAL A 148 -0.98 12.44 -19.14
CA VAL A 148 -1.14 10.98 -19.08
C VAL A 148 -0.98 10.48 -17.64
N ALA A 149 0.22 10.64 -17.06
CA ALA A 149 0.53 10.14 -15.72
C ALA A 149 1.79 10.82 -15.14
N HIS A 150 1.89 10.87 -13.82
CA HIS A 150 3.05 11.42 -13.10
C HIS A 150 3.90 10.31 -12.52
N LYS A 151 5.21 10.37 -12.74
CA LYS A 151 6.16 9.34 -12.28
C LYS A 151 6.84 9.76 -10.98
N CYS A 152 6.94 8.84 -10.03
CA CYS A 152 7.78 9.03 -8.85
C CYS A 152 9.26 8.89 -9.22
N LEU A 153 10.06 9.91 -8.90
CA LEU A 153 11.50 9.90 -9.19
C LEU A 153 12.32 8.97 -8.27
N SER A 154 11.76 8.52 -7.15
CA SER A 154 12.45 7.68 -6.17
C SER A 154 12.33 6.19 -6.44
N CYS A 155 11.16 5.73 -6.90
CA CYS A 155 10.89 4.30 -7.12
C CYS A 155 10.30 3.98 -8.50
N ASN A 156 10.24 4.96 -9.41
CA ASN A 156 9.69 4.83 -10.77
C ASN A 156 8.20 4.45 -10.86
N SER A 157 7.49 4.35 -9.73
CA SER A 157 6.05 4.06 -9.70
C SER A 157 5.22 5.25 -10.20
N TYR A 158 4.14 4.96 -10.92
CA TYR A 158 3.10 5.92 -11.28
C TYR A 158 1.89 5.88 -10.33
N ASN A 159 1.93 5.04 -9.29
CA ASN A 159 0.92 5.04 -8.23
C ASN A 159 1.15 6.24 -7.30
N VAL A 160 0.74 7.42 -7.77
CA VAL A 160 0.96 8.70 -7.10
C VAL A 160 -0.35 9.48 -6.97
N ALA A 161 -0.47 10.25 -5.89
CA ALA A 161 -1.55 11.20 -5.69
C ALA A 161 -1.01 12.64 -5.80
N GLU A 162 -1.78 13.55 -6.37
CA GLU A 162 -1.42 14.97 -6.37
C GLU A 162 -1.42 15.49 -4.92
N ALA A 163 -0.29 16.03 -4.48
CA ALA A 163 -0.16 16.63 -3.17
C ALA A 163 -0.60 18.10 -3.25
N LYS A 164 -1.82 18.40 -2.82
CA LYS A 164 -2.23 19.79 -2.59
C LYS A 164 -1.37 20.35 -1.45
N LEU A 165 -0.50 21.31 -1.76
CA LEU A 165 0.23 22.08 -0.76
C LEU A 165 -0.70 23.15 -0.16
N THR A 166 -1.69 22.73 0.63
CA THR A 166 -2.37 23.65 1.56
C THR A 166 -1.74 23.46 2.95
N PRO A 167 -1.44 24.53 3.71
CA PRO A 167 -0.68 24.42 4.97
C PRO A 167 -1.36 23.62 6.11
N LEU A 168 -2.60 23.10 5.93
CA LEU A 168 -3.41 22.59 7.05
C LEU A 168 -4.15 21.26 6.80
N GLU A 169 -3.96 20.57 5.67
CA GLU A 169 -4.66 19.30 5.43
C GLU A 169 -3.70 18.10 5.45
N LYS A 170 -4.00 17.11 6.29
CA LYS A 170 -3.29 15.83 6.31
C LYS A 170 -3.43 15.18 4.93
N LYS A 171 -2.32 14.99 4.22
CA LYS A 171 -2.26 14.33 2.90
C LYS A 171 -2.98 12.98 2.97
N LYS A 172 -4.12 12.85 2.28
CA LYS A 172 -4.78 11.54 2.11
C LYS A 172 -4.16 10.85 0.91
N LYS A 173 -3.67 9.61 1.11
CA LYS A 173 -3.37 8.73 -0.02
C LYS A 173 -4.67 8.46 -0.77
N VAL A 174 -4.63 8.63 -2.09
CA VAL A 174 -5.74 8.30 -2.99
C VAL A 174 -5.24 7.18 -3.89
N GLY A 175 -6.02 6.11 -4.00
CA GLY A 175 -5.66 4.97 -4.86
C GLY A 175 -5.48 5.42 -6.30
N PHE A 176 -4.37 5.01 -6.91
CA PHE A 176 -4.23 5.08 -8.36
C PHE A 176 -5.26 4.13 -8.98
N ARG A 177 -6.15 4.70 -9.78
CA ARG A 177 -6.99 3.95 -10.72
C ARG A 177 -6.39 4.19 -12.09
N VAL A 178 -6.15 3.11 -12.83
CA VAL A 178 -5.96 3.21 -14.28
C VAL A 178 -7.20 3.92 -14.81
N SER A 179 -7.02 5.14 -15.30
CA SER A 179 -8.14 6.00 -15.67
C SER A 179 -8.86 5.41 -16.88
N THR A 180 -9.99 4.74 -16.64
CA THR A 180 -10.94 4.42 -17.70
C THR A 180 -11.64 5.68 -18.23
N HIS A 181 -11.51 6.83 -17.56
CA HIS A 181 -12.08 8.12 -17.97
C HIS A 181 -11.42 8.76 -19.20
N LEU A 182 -10.31 8.23 -19.70
CA LEU A 182 -9.80 8.60 -21.04
C LEU A 182 -10.70 8.09 -22.19
N LEU A 183 -11.74 7.31 -21.89
CA LEU A 183 -12.73 6.82 -22.85
C LEU A 183 -13.85 7.83 -23.16
N GLU A 184 -13.98 8.94 -22.42
CA GLU A 184 -15.15 9.84 -22.50
C GLU A 184 -14.83 11.27 -22.95
N MET A 185 -13.59 11.58 -23.36
CA MET A 185 -13.25 12.92 -23.87
C MET A 185 -13.85 13.15 -25.26
N PRO A 186 -14.75 14.14 -25.45
CA PRO A 186 -15.36 14.38 -26.75
C PRO A 186 -14.33 14.95 -27.74
N GLY A 187 -14.19 14.30 -28.90
CA GLY A 187 -13.46 14.84 -30.06
C GLY A 187 -12.05 14.32 -30.29
N LYS A 188 -11.57 13.32 -29.54
CA LYS A 188 -10.37 12.56 -29.91
C LYS A 188 -10.70 11.09 -30.04
N HIS A 189 -10.66 10.59 -31.27
CA HIS A 189 -10.64 9.17 -31.57
C HIS A 189 -9.29 8.59 -31.09
N PHE A 190 -9.13 8.37 -29.78
CA PHE A 190 -8.04 7.53 -29.26
C PHE A 190 -8.44 6.08 -29.54
N SER A 191 -8.14 5.63 -30.76
CA SER A 191 -8.49 4.30 -31.24
C SER A 191 -7.80 3.23 -30.40
N LEU A 192 -8.57 2.30 -29.84
CA LEU A 192 -8.19 0.89 -29.57
C LEU A 192 -6.96 0.61 -28.67
N TYR A 193 -6.21 1.61 -28.22
CA TYR A 193 -4.88 1.46 -27.61
C TYR A 193 -4.91 1.24 -26.09
N ASN A 194 -5.94 1.72 -25.37
CA ASN A 194 -6.08 1.43 -23.94
C ASN A 194 -6.43 -0.05 -23.69
N MET A 195 -6.96 -0.74 -24.71
CA MET A 195 -7.13 -2.19 -24.67
C MET A 195 -5.80 -2.93 -24.76
N SER A 196 -4.69 -2.35 -25.27
CA SER A 196 -3.41 -3.08 -25.30
C SER A 196 -2.76 -3.13 -23.92
N ILE A 197 -2.81 -2.06 -23.14
CA ILE A 197 -2.35 -2.02 -21.73
C ILE A 197 -3.22 -2.96 -20.89
N LEU A 198 -4.56 -2.86 -20.99
CA LEU A 198 -5.48 -3.76 -20.29
C LEU A 198 -5.37 -5.23 -20.74
N ASN A 199 -5.22 -5.51 -22.05
CA ASN A 199 -5.06 -6.88 -22.55
C ASN A 199 -3.67 -7.47 -22.26
N GLN A 200 -2.59 -6.68 -22.23
CA GLN A 200 -1.26 -7.16 -21.83
C GLN A 200 -1.15 -7.37 -20.32
N MET A 201 -1.87 -6.57 -19.51
CA MET A 201 -2.05 -6.85 -18.08
C MET A 201 -2.72 -8.21 -17.88
N LEU A 202 -3.78 -8.53 -18.63
CA LEU A 202 -4.42 -9.87 -18.57
C LEU A 202 -3.46 -11.01 -18.96
N LEU A 203 -2.65 -10.83 -20.02
CA LEU A 203 -1.72 -11.85 -20.53
C LEU A 203 -0.53 -12.16 -19.59
N HIS A 204 -0.10 -11.21 -18.75
CA HIS A 204 1.00 -11.45 -17.81
C HIS A 204 0.55 -12.21 -16.54
N PHE A 205 -0.74 -12.12 -16.17
CA PHE A 205 -1.28 -12.82 -15.00
C PHE A 205 -1.74 -14.25 -15.27
N GLU A 206 -2.00 -14.62 -16.54
CA GLU A 206 -2.20 -16.03 -16.94
C GLU A 206 -0.95 -16.92 -16.66
N ASN A 207 0.20 -16.33 -16.33
CA ASN A 207 1.43 -17.05 -15.95
C ASN A 207 1.68 -17.16 -14.44
N PHE A 208 0.75 -16.72 -13.58
CA PHE A 208 0.80 -16.87 -12.12
C PHE A 208 -0.23 -17.90 -11.57
N GLY A 209 -0.65 -18.84 -12.42
CA GLY A 209 -1.41 -20.04 -12.05
C GLY A 209 -0.77 -21.29 -12.63
#